data_AF-A0A3S1Q3D3-F1
#
_entry.id   AF-A0A3S1Q3D3-F1
#
_cell.length_a   1.000
_cell.length_b   1.000
_cell.length_c   1.000
_cell.angle_alpha   90.00
_cell.angle_beta   90.00
_cell.angle_gamma   90.00
#
_symmetry.space_group_name_H-M   'P 1'
#
loop_
_entity.id
_entity.type
_entity.pdbx_description
1 polymer ?
#
loop_
_entity_poly.entity_id
_entity_poly.type
_entity_poly.pdbx_seq_one_letter_code
_entity_poly.pdbx_strand_id
1 'polypeptide(L)'
;PEAALEDARAIILAAPPPETVRPLRRAPSPDLLDQLMAAKSAALEIRPEPAEPAPSAEDLAERRERMDRVLGAVLAEPDAGFRVVGVLYQEFVVRCRIEGLASVVPDLAEFRRMLTRARAGLGSEMAEDDAWRDVSVRASLLPEDMQGVFMMIARAAKEGRPCPSDAAIARAYGSHSLRRARRLLTYIEEQG
;
A
#
# COMPACT_ATOMS: atom_id res chain seq x y z
N PRO A 1 41.85 10.34 -43.08
CA PRO A 1 40.73 9.89 -42.22
C PRO A 1 39.76 11.01 -41.80
N GLU A 2 40.13 12.29 -41.91
CA GLU A 2 39.23 13.43 -41.63
C GLU A 2 38.10 13.61 -42.65
N ALA A 3 38.37 13.42 -43.94
CA ALA A 3 37.37 13.60 -45.00
C ALA A 3 36.14 12.69 -44.86
N ALA A 4 36.30 11.48 -44.32
CA ALA A 4 35.19 10.54 -44.09
C ALA A 4 34.31 10.94 -42.88
N LEU A 5 34.85 11.71 -41.94
CA LEU A 5 34.12 12.17 -40.75
C LEU A 5 33.31 13.44 -41.04
N GLU A 6 33.81 14.32 -41.90
CA GLU A 6 33.08 15.50 -42.37
C GLU A 6 31.86 15.10 -43.21
N ASP A 7 32.01 14.06 -44.04
CA ASP A 7 30.92 13.52 -44.87
C ASP A 7 29.80 12.92 -44.02
N ALA A 8 30.14 12.21 -42.93
CA ALA A 8 29.18 11.68 -41.98
C ALA A 8 28.44 12.79 -41.21
N ARG A 9 29.12 13.89 -40.86
CA ARG A 9 28.48 15.05 -40.19
C ARG A 9 27.55 15.82 -41.12
N ALA A 10 27.90 15.93 -42.40
CA ALA A 10 27.06 16.58 -43.40
C ALA A 10 25.73 15.83 -43.63
N ILE A 11 25.74 14.50 -43.54
CA ILE A 11 24.53 13.67 -43.67
C ILE A 11 23.61 13.80 -42.45
N ILE A 12 24.16 13.89 -41.24
CA ILE A 12 23.38 13.98 -40.00
C ILE A 12 22.71 15.34 -39.82
N LEU A 13 23.34 16.41 -40.32
CA LEU A 13 22.84 17.79 -40.19
C LEU A 13 22.06 18.29 -41.41
N ALA A 14 21.85 17.44 -42.42
CA ALA A 14 21.04 17.78 -43.57
C ALA A 14 19.57 18.00 -43.17
N ALA A 15 18.97 19.09 -43.65
CA ALA A 15 17.55 19.35 -43.43
C ALA A 15 16.70 18.23 -44.04
N PRO A 16 15.66 17.74 -43.35
CA PRO A 16 14.81 16.69 -43.89
C PRO A 16 14.14 17.16 -45.18
N PRO A 17 14.00 16.29 -46.20
CA PRO A 17 13.27 16.64 -47.41
C PRO A 17 11.83 17.02 -47.06
N PRO A 18 11.20 17.94 -47.82
CA PRO A 18 9.83 18.35 -47.55
C PRO A 18 8.90 17.13 -47.61
N GLU A 19 8.19 16.87 -46.51
CA GLU A 19 7.18 15.82 -46.46
C GLU A 19 6.08 16.13 -47.47
N THR A 20 5.93 15.26 -48.47
CA THR A 20 4.70 15.21 -49.26
C THR A 20 3.57 14.76 -48.35
N VAL A 21 2.76 15.71 -47.89
CA VAL A 21 1.53 15.42 -47.12
C VAL A 21 0.61 14.58 -47.99
N ARG A 22 0.54 13.28 -47.71
CA ARG A 22 -0.46 12.41 -48.33
C ARG A 22 -1.83 12.84 -47.81
N PRO A 23 -2.85 13.00 -48.68
CA PRO A 23 -4.19 13.29 -48.21
C PRO A 23 -4.65 12.16 -47.29
N LEU A 24 -5.03 12.52 -46.07
CA LEU A 24 -5.57 11.59 -45.09
C LEU A 24 -6.87 11.02 -45.66
N ARG A 25 -6.87 9.73 -46.02
CA ARG A 25 -8.12 9.02 -46.30
C ARG A 25 -8.91 8.98 -44.99
N ARG A 26 -9.93 9.83 -44.88
CA ARG A 26 -10.95 9.70 -43.83
C ARG A 26 -11.68 8.39 -44.11
N ALA A 27 -11.37 7.35 -43.35
CA ALA A 27 -12.30 6.24 -43.22
C ALA A 27 -13.62 6.80 -42.66
N PRO A 28 -14.79 6.30 -43.09
CA PRO A 28 -16.04 6.65 -42.44
C PRO A 28 -15.88 6.36 -40.95
N SER A 29 -16.13 7.37 -40.11
CA SER A 29 -16.16 7.17 -38.67
C SER A 29 -17.16 6.05 -38.41
N PRO A 30 -16.75 4.91 -37.82
CA PRO A 30 -17.71 3.90 -37.44
C PRO A 30 -18.71 4.58 -36.50
N ASP A 31 -20.00 4.28 -36.64
CA ASP A 31 -21.03 4.93 -35.85
C ASP A 31 -20.83 4.57 -34.37
N LEU A 32 -20.08 5.43 -33.68
CA LEU A 32 -19.66 5.25 -32.30
C LEU A 32 -20.88 5.34 -31.37
N LEU A 33 -21.92 6.07 -31.78
CA LEU A 33 -23.13 6.22 -31.01
C LEU A 33 -23.95 4.93 -31.07
N ASP A 34 -24.10 4.34 -32.26
CA ASP A 34 -24.77 3.04 -32.42
C ASP A 34 -24.01 1.92 -31.70
N GLN A 35 -22.67 1.94 -31.72
CA GLN A 35 -21.87 0.98 -30.95
C GLN A 35 -22.01 1.19 -29.43
N LEU A 36 -22.06 2.44 -28.95
CA LEU A 36 -22.30 2.72 -27.53
C LEU A 36 -23.70 2.31 -27.11
N MET A 37 -24.70 2.55 -27.96
CA MET A 37 -26.09 2.17 -27.75
C MET A 37 -26.24 0.65 -27.75
N ALA A 38 -25.60 -0.06 -28.67
CA ALA A 38 -25.56 -1.52 -28.71
C ALA A 38 -24.85 -2.11 -27.49
N ALA A 39 -23.71 -1.53 -27.08
CA ALA A 39 -23.00 -1.94 -25.87
C ALA A 39 -23.82 -1.69 -24.59
N LYS A 40 -24.56 -0.57 -24.52
CA LYS A 40 -25.46 -0.26 -23.41
C LYS A 40 -26.69 -1.17 -23.39
N SER A 41 -27.22 -1.53 -24.56
CA SER A 41 -28.31 -2.50 -24.72
C SER A 41 -27.87 -3.90 -24.30
N ALA A 42 -26.68 -4.33 -24.73
CA ALA A 42 -26.08 -5.59 -24.32
C ALA A 42 -25.77 -5.63 -22.81
N ALA A 43 -25.38 -4.50 -22.22
CA ALA A 43 -25.19 -4.37 -20.77
C ALA A 43 -26.51 -4.43 -19.97
N LEU A 44 -27.64 -4.07 -20.59
CA LEU A 44 -28.98 -4.20 -20.00
C LEU A 44 -29.55 -5.62 -20.15
N GLU A 45 -29.07 -6.40 -21.13
CA GLU A 45 -29.37 -7.83 -21.29
C GLU A 45 -28.44 -8.76 -20.46
N ILE A 46 -27.62 -8.19 -19.58
CA ILE A 46 -26.93 -8.96 -18.53
C ILE A 46 -28.02 -9.53 -17.63
N ARG A 47 -28.39 -10.79 -17.91
CA ARG A 47 -29.09 -11.64 -16.94
C ARG A 47 -28.37 -11.46 -15.61
N PRO A 48 -29.08 -11.23 -14.49
CA PRO A 48 -28.42 -11.19 -13.21
C PRO A 48 -27.69 -12.53 -13.05
N GLU A 49 -26.35 -12.50 -13.12
CA GLU A 49 -25.56 -13.64 -12.68
C GLU A 49 -26.06 -13.97 -11.26
N PRO A 50 -26.25 -15.26 -10.94
CA PRO A 50 -26.62 -15.63 -9.59
C PRO A 50 -25.61 -14.97 -8.65
N ALA A 51 -26.11 -14.11 -7.75
CA ALA A 51 -25.27 -13.39 -6.81
C ALA A 51 -24.32 -14.39 -6.15
N GLU A 52 -23.01 -14.18 -6.31
CA GLU A 52 -22.02 -15.01 -5.64
C GLU A 52 -22.41 -15.09 -4.15
N PRO A 53 -22.46 -16.29 -3.55
CA PRO A 53 -22.80 -16.42 -2.15
C PRO A 53 -21.86 -15.54 -1.33
N ALA A 54 -22.42 -14.80 -0.38
CA ALA A 54 -21.63 -13.98 0.53
C ALA A 54 -20.54 -14.86 1.16
N PRO A 55 -19.28 -14.37 1.24
CA PRO A 55 -18.17 -15.17 1.74
C PRO A 55 -18.47 -15.67 3.15
N SER A 56 -18.16 -16.94 3.40
CA SER A 56 -18.34 -17.55 4.72
C SER A 56 -17.39 -16.92 5.74
N ALA A 57 -17.65 -17.13 7.04
CA ALA A 57 -16.74 -16.68 8.10
C ALA A 57 -15.32 -17.28 7.95
N GLU A 58 -15.24 -18.53 7.45
CA GLU A 58 -13.98 -19.23 7.17
C GLU A 58 -13.24 -18.57 5.99
N ASP A 59 -13.95 -18.24 4.91
CA ASP A 59 -13.36 -17.52 3.76
C ASP A 59 -12.80 -16.15 4.18
N LEU A 60 -13.53 -15.43 5.05
CA LEU A 60 -13.08 -14.14 5.58
C LEU A 60 -11.86 -14.28 6.50
N ALA A 61 -11.77 -15.36 7.29
CA ALA A 61 -10.60 -15.65 8.11
C ALA A 61 -9.39 -15.97 7.23
N GLU A 62 -9.53 -16.83 6.23
CA GLU A 62 -8.46 -17.18 5.30
C GLU A 62 -7.99 -15.96 4.49
N ARG A 63 -8.92 -15.07 4.10
CA ARG A 63 -8.59 -13.79 3.45
C ARG A 63 -7.77 -12.89 4.37
N ARG A 64 -8.17 -12.76 5.65
CA ARG A 64 -7.40 -11.98 6.65
C ARG A 64 -6.01 -12.54 6.85
N GLU A 65 -5.87 -13.86 6.97
CA GLU A 65 -4.58 -14.51 7.15
C GLU A 65 -3.65 -14.28 5.94
N ARG A 66 -4.17 -14.40 4.71
CA ARG A 66 -3.44 -14.05 3.49
C ARG A 66 -2.98 -12.59 3.50
N MET A 67 -3.85 -11.66 3.89
CA MET A 67 -3.54 -10.24 3.98
C MET A 67 -2.42 -9.97 4.99
N ASP A 68 -2.49 -10.59 6.16
CA ASP A 68 -1.47 -10.48 7.21
C ASP A 68 -0.13 -11.05 6.76
N ARG A 69 -0.12 -12.16 6.02
CA ARG A 69 1.10 -12.70 5.39
C ARG A 69 1.73 -11.70 4.42
N VAL A 70 0.93 -11.06 3.57
CA VAL A 70 1.42 -10.04 2.63
C VAL A 70 2.03 -8.85 3.39
N LEU A 71 1.32 -8.34 4.41
CA LEU A 71 1.82 -7.24 5.23
C LEU A 71 3.12 -7.61 5.97
N GLY A 72 3.18 -8.81 6.55
CA GLY A 72 4.37 -9.34 7.19
C GLY A 72 5.55 -9.43 6.24
N ALA A 73 5.32 -9.87 5.00
CA ALA A 73 6.36 -9.95 3.97
C ALA A 73 6.87 -8.57 3.54
N VAL A 74 6.02 -7.53 3.52
CA VAL A 74 6.44 -6.14 3.27
C VAL A 74 7.30 -5.61 4.43
N LEU A 75 6.96 -5.97 5.67
CA LEU A 75 7.67 -5.52 6.85
C LEU A 75 8.98 -6.28 7.13
N ALA A 76 9.14 -7.47 6.55
CA ALA A 76 10.37 -8.26 6.63
C ALA A 76 11.53 -7.64 5.83
N GLU A 77 11.24 -6.73 4.90
CA GLU A 77 12.28 -6.02 4.15
C GLU A 77 13.15 -5.17 5.09
N PRO A 78 14.50 -5.22 4.98
CA PRO A 78 15.41 -4.59 5.96
C PRO A 78 15.12 -3.11 6.26
N ASP A 79 14.66 -2.36 5.25
CA ASP A 79 14.42 -0.92 5.34
C ASP A 79 12.94 -0.55 5.52
N ALA A 80 12.03 -1.52 5.67
CA ALA A 80 10.59 -1.27 5.76
C ALA A 80 10.21 -0.33 6.92
N GLY A 81 10.95 -0.38 8.02
CA GLY A 81 10.75 0.49 9.17
C GLY A 81 10.91 1.99 8.84
N PHE A 82 11.75 2.33 7.87
CA PHE A 82 12.13 3.71 7.55
C PHE A 82 11.49 4.24 6.26
N ARG A 83 10.85 3.37 5.48
CA ARG A 83 10.20 3.76 4.23
C ARG A 83 8.92 4.56 4.48
N VAL A 84 8.65 5.48 3.57
CA VAL A 84 7.44 6.30 3.55
C VAL A 84 6.21 5.39 3.41
N VAL A 85 5.17 5.64 4.20
CA VAL A 85 3.95 4.82 4.23
C VAL A 85 3.34 4.61 2.84
N GLY A 86 3.30 5.66 2.01
CA GLY A 86 2.77 5.56 0.65
C GLY A 86 3.53 4.56 -0.23
N VAL A 87 4.85 4.44 -0.04
CA VAL A 87 5.69 3.47 -0.76
C VAL A 87 5.38 2.04 -0.28
N LEU A 88 5.27 1.83 1.04
CA LEU A 88 4.87 0.54 1.60
C LEU A 88 3.47 0.13 1.13
N TYR A 89 2.55 1.10 1.02
CA TYR A 89 1.20 0.85 0.53
C TYR A 89 1.19 0.40 -0.93
N GLN A 90 1.95 1.06 -1.81
CA GLN A 90 2.02 0.62 -3.22
C GLN A 90 2.59 -0.78 -3.36
N GLU A 91 3.64 -1.11 -2.60
CA GLU A 91 4.21 -2.45 -2.60
C GLU A 91 3.22 -3.50 -2.08
N PHE A 92 2.53 -3.19 -0.99
CA PHE A 92 1.47 -4.02 -0.43
C PHE A 92 0.35 -4.27 -1.45
N VAL A 93 -0.16 -3.22 -2.11
CA VAL A 93 -1.18 -3.31 -3.17
C VAL A 93 -0.72 -4.23 -4.30
N VAL A 94 0.54 -4.10 -4.74
CA VAL A 94 1.11 -4.97 -5.78
C VAL A 94 1.15 -6.42 -5.34
N ARG A 95 1.64 -6.70 -4.12
CA ARG A 95 1.69 -8.07 -3.59
C ARG A 95 0.28 -8.66 -3.40
N CYS A 96 -0.68 -7.88 -2.90
CA CYS A 96 -2.08 -8.31 -2.81
C CYS A 96 -2.67 -8.70 -4.18
N ARG A 97 -2.34 -7.95 -5.25
CA ARG A 97 -2.80 -8.30 -6.61
C ARG A 97 -2.22 -9.62 -7.10
N ILE A 98 -0.94 -9.87 -6.84
CA ILE A 98 -0.27 -11.13 -7.18
C ILE A 98 -0.91 -12.31 -6.44
N GLU A 99 -1.30 -12.11 -5.18
CA GLU A 99 -1.97 -13.11 -4.32
C GLU A 99 -3.49 -13.23 -4.57
N GLY A 100 -4.04 -12.57 -5.60
CA GLY A 100 -5.46 -12.65 -5.94
C GLY A 100 -6.40 -11.86 -5.00
N LEU A 101 -5.87 -10.96 -4.18
CA LEU A 101 -6.62 -10.12 -3.22
C LEU A 101 -7.00 -8.74 -3.81
N ALA A 102 -6.89 -8.54 -5.12
CA ALA A 102 -7.04 -7.24 -5.77
C ALA A 102 -8.38 -6.51 -5.48
N SER A 103 -9.47 -7.26 -5.35
CA SER A 103 -10.83 -6.73 -5.10
C SER A 103 -11.09 -6.34 -3.64
N VAL A 104 -10.21 -6.75 -2.72
CA VAL A 104 -10.36 -6.59 -1.27
C VAL A 104 -9.18 -5.86 -0.65
N VAL A 105 -8.38 -5.16 -1.47
CA VAL A 105 -7.24 -4.39 -0.98
C VAL A 105 -7.75 -3.24 -0.12
N PRO A 106 -7.30 -3.11 1.15
CA PRO A 106 -7.70 -2.02 2.02
C PRO A 106 -7.28 -0.67 1.44
N ASP A 107 -8.04 0.38 1.78
CA ASP A 107 -7.64 1.74 1.46
C ASP A 107 -6.41 2.17 2.26
N LEU A 108 -5.86 3.35 1.95
CA LEU A 108 -4.65 3.84 2.61
C LEU A 108 -4.87 4.06 4.13
N ALA A 109 -6.06 4.45 4.55
CA ALA A 109 -6.34 4.71 5.96
C ALA A 109 -6.42 3.40 6.76
N GLU A 110 -7.05 2.38 6.21
CA GLU A 110 -7.08 1.03 6.77
C GLU A 110 -5.69 0.39 6.78
N PHE A 111 -4.95 0.51 5.69
CA PHE A 111 -3.55 0.06 5.62
C PHE A 111 -2.69 0.72 6.71
N ARG A 112 -2.84 2.02 6.96
CA ARG A 112 -2.12 2.69 8.06
C ARG A 112 -2.43 2.07 9.42
N ARG A 113 -3.70 1.82 9.72
CA ARG A 113 -4.10 1.15 10.97
C ARG A 113 -3.50 -0.25 11.08
N MET A 114 -3.52 -1.02 9.99
CA MET A 114 -2.88 -2.35 9.95
C MET A 114 -1.37 -2.27 10.16
N LEU A 115 -0.69 -1.34 9.47
CA LEU A 115 0.75 -1.10 9.57
C LEU A 115 1.16 -0.74 11.00
N THR A 116 0.40 0.13 11.67
CA THR A 116 0.64 0.52 13.06
C THR A 116 0.58 -0.67 14.01
N ARG A 117 -0.43 -1.54 13.87
CA ARG A 117 -0.55 -2.78 14.66
C ARG A 117 0.60 -3.75 14.37
N ALA A 118 0.90 -3.97 13.10
CA ALA A 118 1.96 -4.88 12.69
C ALA A 118 3.35 -4.42 13.19
N ARG A 119 3.62 -3.11 13.18
CA ARG A 119 4.85 -2.52 13.76
C ARG A 119 4.94 -2.70 15.28
N ALA A 120 3.81 -2.75 15.98
CA ALA A 120 3.75 -3.13 17.39
C ALA A 120 3.92 -4.65 17.62
N GLY A 121 4.02 -5.44 16.55
CA GLY A 121 4.04 -6.90 16.59
C GLY A 121 2.68 -7.50 16.96
N LEU A 122 1.58 -6.75 16.71
CA LEU A 122 0.22 -7.21 16.90
C LEU A 122 -0.33 -7.69 15.54
N GLY A 123 -0.67 -8.97 15.43
CA GLY A 123 -1.38 -9.53 14.28
C GLY A 123 -2.88 -9.23 14.32
N SER A 124 -3.63 -9.59 13.27
CA SER A 124 -5.08 -9.34 13.21
C SER A 124 -5.86 -10.05 14.32
N GLU A 125 -5.41 -11.24 14.74
CA GLU A 125 -6.10 -12.09 15.72
C GLU A 125 -6.13 -11.48 17.13
N MET A 126 -5.17 -10.62 17.44
CA MET A 126 -5.06 -10.01 18.77
C MET A 126 -6.04 -8.85 18.97
N ALA A 127 -6.59 -8.29 17.88
CA ALA A 127 -7.50 -7.15 17.92
C ALA A 127 -8.92 -7.51 18.41
N GLU A 128 -9.25 -8.80 18.50
CA GLU A 128 -10.56 -9.28 18.96
C GLU A 128 -10.62 -9.55 20.48
N ASP A 129 -9.48 -9.52 21.19
CA ASP A 129 -9.45 -9.68 22.65
C ASP A 129 -9.84 -8.38 23.37
N ASP A 130 -10.84 -8.48 24.26
CA ASP A 130 -11.35 -7.37 25.08
C ASP A 130 -10.24 -6.61 25.81
N ALA A 131 -9.19 -7.29 26.25
CA ALA A 131 -8.06 -6.67 26.93
C ALA A 131 -7.17 -5.83 25.99
N TRP A 132 -7.31 -5.93 24.67
CA TRP A 132 -6.69 -5.04 23.68
C TRP A 132 -7.56 -3.85 23.31
N ARG A 133 -8.84 -3.88 23.66
CA ARG A 133 -9.75 -2.75 23.43
C ARG A 133 -9.32 -1.52 24.22
N ASP A 134 -8.98 -1.68 25.50
CA ASP A 134 -8.49 -0.58 26.34
C ASP A 134 -7.17 0.02 25.83
N VAL A 135 -6.23 -0.83 25.40
CA VAL A 135 -4.97 -0.38 24.80
C VAL A 135 -5.24 0.41 23.51
N SER A 136 -6.16 -0.07 22.67
CA SER A 136 -6.52 0.62 21.42
C SER A 136 -7.18 1.96 21.67
N VAL A 137 -8.05 2.06 22.69
CA VAL A 137 -8.69 3.32 23.10
C VAL A 137 -7.64 4.31 23.57
N ARG A 138 -6.71 3.91 24.46
CA ARG A 138 -5.62 4.79 24.91
C ARG A 138 -4.71 5.21 23.76
N ALA A 139 -4.35 4.28 22.88
CA ALA A 139 -3.55 4.58 21.71
C ALA A 139 -4.21 5.63 20.80
N SER A 140 -5.54 5.62 20.68
CA SER A 140 -6.26 6.58 19.82
C SER A 140 -6.19 8.04 20.29
N LEU A 141 -5.79 8.28 21.55
CA LEU A 141 -5.51 9.62 22.08
C LEU A 141 -4.16 10.17 21.59
N LEU A 142 -3.27 9.30 21.12
CA LEU A 142 -1.96 9.67 20.64
C LEU A 142 -1.98 9.98 19.14
N PRO A 143 -1.07 10.85 18.66
CA PRO A 143 -0.81 11.00 17.23
C PRO A 143 -0.52 9.64 16.56
N GLU A 144 -1.01 9.46 15.33
CA GLU A 144 -0.98 8.18 14.60
C GLU A 144 0.42 7.55 14.53
N ASP A 145 1.46 8.37 14.37
CA ASP A 145 2.86 7.95 14.33
C ASP A 145 3.38 7.39 15.66
N MET A 146 2.73 7.70 16.78
CA MET A 146 3.11 7.26 18.13
C MET A 146 2.35 6.02 18.60
N GLN A 147 1.18 5.76 18.03
CA GLN A 147 0.29 4.69 18.46
C GLN A 147 0.96 3.31 18.42
N GLY A 148 1.76 3.04 17.38
CA GLY A 148 2.47 1.77 17.23
C GLY A 148 3.52 1.55 18.31
N VAL A 149 4.19 2.62 18.76
CA VAL A 149 5.17 2.54 19.85
C VAL A 149 4.48 2.29 21.18
N PHE A 150 3.37 2.99 21.46
CA PHE A 150 2.56 2.74 22.65
C PHE A 150 2.07 1.29 22.72
N MET A 151 1.51 0.78 21.61
CA MET A 151 1.04 -0.60 21.51
C MET A 151 2.17 -1.62 21.70
N MET A 152 3.38 -1.35 21.19
CA MET A 152 4.55 -2.21 21.37
C MET A 152 4.93 -2.34 22.86
N ILE A 153 4.90 -1.23 23.59
CA ILE A 153 5.23 -1.20 25.03
C ILE A 153 4.13 -1.89 25.84
N ALA A 154 2.86 -1.58 25.55
CA ALA A 154 1.71 -2.22 26.18
C ALA A 154 1.74 -3.75 26.00
N ARG A 155 2.14 -4.21 24.82
CA ARG A 155 2.36 -5.63 24.54
C ARG A 155 3.43 -6.24 25.43
N ALA A 156 4.61 -5.61 25.48
CA ALA A 156 5.71 -6.11 26.30
C ALA A 156 5.30 -6.24 27.77
N ALA A 157 4.57 -5.26 28.30
CA ALA A 157 4.04 -5.29 29.65
C ALA A 157 3.00 -6.41 29.85
N LYS A 158 2.01 -6.51 28.95
CA LYS A 158 0.92 -7.52 29.05
C LYS A 158 1.44 -8.96 28.95
N GLU A 159 2.46 -9.19 28.11
CA GLU A 159 3.05 -10.51 27.88
C GLU A 159 4.24 -10.82 28.83
N GLY A 160 4.57 -9.92 29.77
CA GLY A 160 5.70 -10.09 30.70
C GLY A 160 7.07 -10.16 30.00
N ARG A 161 7.19 -9.57 28.81
CA ARG A 161 8.42 -9.56 28.01
C ARG A 161 9.34 -8.42 28.44
N PRO A 162 10.66 -8.52 28.16
CA PRO A 162 11.58 -7.41 28.37
C PRO A 162 11.10 -6.14 27.66
N CYS A 163 11.31 -4.99 28.29
CA CYS A 163 11.02 -3.71 27.67
C CYS A 163 11.78 -3.56 26.33
N PRO A 164 11.11 -3.09 25.26
CA PRO A 164 11.76 -2.86 23.99
C PRO A 164 12.89 -1.83 24.14
N SER A 165 14.01 -2.06 23.44
CA SER A 165 15.14 -1.13 23.48
C SER A 165 14.83 0.19 22.75
N ASP A 166 15.57 1.26 23.09
CA ASP A 166 15.48 2.54 22.37
C ASP A 166 15.62 2.37 20.84
N ALA A 167 16.44 1.41 20.40
CA ALA A 167 16.63 1.11 18.98
C ALA A 167 15.40 0.43 18.36
N ALA A 168 14.72 -0.46 19.08
CA ALA A 168 13.45 -1.05 18.64
C ALA A 168 12.35 0.01 18.55
N ILE A 169 12.26 0.89 19.56
CA ILE A 169 11.32 2.02 19.61
C ILE A 169 11.58 2.98 18.46
N ALA A 170 12.84 3.36 18.23
CA ALA A 170 13.21 4.25 17.13
C ALA A 170 12.80 3.66 15.77
N ARG A 171 13.04 2.36 15.54
CA ARG A 171 12.62 1.65 14.33
C ARG A 171 11.11 1.65 14.14
N ALA A 172 10.35 1.33 15.18
CA ALA A 172 8.89 1.34 15.13
C ALA A 172 8.33 2.73 14.79
N TYR A 173 9.02 3.77 15.27
CA TYR A 173 8.73 5.17 14.97
C TYR A 173 9.26 5.65 13.60
N GLY A 174 9.99 4.81 12.85
CA GLY A 174 10.60 5.18 11.57
C GLY A 174 11.76 6.16 11.69
N SER A 175 12.52 6.08 12.78
CA SER A 175 13.64 6.97 13.11
C SER A 175 14.92 6.18 13.39
N HIS A 176 16.07 6.68 12.95
CA HIS A 176 17.39 6.18 13.37
C HIS A 176 17.89 6.83 14.67
N SER A 177 17.21 7.86 15.18
CA SER A 177 17.65 8.63 16.35
C SER A 177 17.12 8.06 17.67
N LEU A 178 18.02 7.52 18.50
CA LEU A 178 17.71 7.08 19.87
C LEU A 178 17.20 8.24 20.74
N ARG A 179 17.78 9.44 20.56
CA ARG A 179 17.31 10.65 21.27
C ARG A 179 15.87 10.99 20.92
N ARG A 180 15.45 10.78 19.67
CA ARG A 180 14.06 10.98 19.23
C ARG A 180 13.13 9.95 19.86
N ALA A 181 13.56 8.68 19.96
CA ALA A 181 12.81 7.65 20.69
C ALA A 181 12.60 8.02 22.17
N ARG A 182 13.63 8.51 22.87
CA ARG A 182 13.49 8.94 24.27
C ARG A 182 12.50 10.11 24.43
N ARG A 183 12.59 11.14 23.57
CA ARG A 183 11.63 12.26 23.61
C ARG A 183 10.21 11.82 23.31
N LEU A 184 10.04 10.86 22.40
CA LEU A 184 8.74 10.27 22.12
C LEU A 184 8.16 9.60 23.36
N LEU A 185 8.97 8.84 24.12
CA LEU A 185 8.50 8.23 25.38
C LEU A 185 8.07 9.28 26.40
N THR A 186 8.86 10.34 26.58
CA THR A 186 8.48 11.46 27.47
C THR A 186 7.16 12.08 27.04
N TYR A 187 6.97 12.31 25.74
CA TYR A 187 5.70 12.84 25.24
C TYR A 187 4.53 11.90 25.53
N ILE A 188 4.69 10.59 25.28
CA ILE A 188 3.63 9.60 25.55
C ILE A 188 3.26 9.59 27.04
N GLU A 189 4.25 9.65 27.93
CA GLU A 189 4.04 9.72 29.38
C GLU A 189 3.28 11.00 29.80
N GLU A 190 3.54 12.13 29.16
CA GLU A 190 2.82 13.40 29.40
C GLU A 190 1.35 13.36 28.95
N GLN A 191 0.95 12.40 28.09
CA GLN A 191 -0.44 12.27 27.62
C GLN A 191 -1.35 11.43 28.53
N GLY A 192 -0.83 10.75 29.57
CA GLY A 192 -1.61 9.97 30.57
C GLY A 192 -1.72 8.47 30.28
#